data_AF-A0A9P5YAC0-F1
#
_entry.id   AF-A0A9P5YAC0-F1
#
_cell.length_a   1.000
_cell.length_b   1.000
_cell.length_c   1.000
_cell.angle_alpha   90.00
_cell.angle_beta   90.00
_cell.angle_gamma   90.00
#
_symmetry.space_group_name_H-M   'P 1'
#
loop_
_entity.id
_entity.type
_entity.pdbx_description
1 polymer ?
#
loop_
_entity_poly.entity_id
_entity_poly.type
_entity_poly.pdbx_seq_one_letter_code
_entity_poly.pdbx_strand_id
1 'polypeptide(L)'
;MSTLHPRVSTSNQRLHHAHRSHRDLPPKLSSRLPPQSRACRTNDVESVPWQHMAHTYTWVVEQEFITLDKHSRKTEQWILEQQMFLVDECEPQTQAPRGTHAQRKLWQEMAYSYEVEAEQWMRHEEEVRRVAAERERRKARVVQEEMRRIENRIRQKREAERRRITEEKTRIYEELQMRHRRDRYQADQALLYSWQEYEARWAALTTSAEPLTFSSIPWPLVDPPVNPEGITPTAIILFLLSPLHSQSQTRKDRLRSAQLRWHPDRFRRLMSRVKEEERAQVDEGVGIVARCLNDMMARETTLVTSRQAH
;
A
#
# COMPACT_ATOMS: atom_id res chain seq x y z
N MET A 1 -60.25 21.06 -23.78
CA MET A 1 -58.97 21.51 -24.38
C MET A 1 -57.90 20.62 -23.76
N SER A 2 -57.53 19.46 -24.32
CA SER A 2 -57.32 19.11 -25.75
C SER A 2 -56.05 19.80 -26.29
N THR A 3 -55.07 19.15 -26.94
CA THR A 3 -54.96 17.72 -27.38
C THR A 3 -53.53 17.37 -27.86
N LEU A 4 -53.30 16.09 -28.20
CA LEU A 4 -52.35 15.56 -29.22
C LEU A 4 -50.84 15.36 -28.92
N HIS A 5 -50.39 14.13 -29.21
CA HIS A 5 -49.03 13.78 -29.65
C HIS A 5 -48.80 14.15 -31.14
N PRO A 6 -47.58 13.96 -31.68
CA PRO A 6 -47.46 12.94 -32.74
C PRO A 6 -46.24 11.99 -32.63
N ARG A 7 -46.23 10.93 -33.45
CA ARG A 7 -45.14 9.94 -33.65
C ARG A 7 -44.59 10.01 -35.08
N VAL A 8 -43.26 9.88 -35.27
CA VAL A 8 -42.54 9.44 -36.51
C VAL A 8 -41.23 8.75 -36.03
N SER A 9 -40.76 7.54 -36.39
CA SER A 9 -41.10 6.46 -37.36
C SER A 9 -40.21 6.35 -38.62
N THR A 10 -39.85 5.11 -39.02
CA THR A 10 -38.93 4.71 -40.14
C THR A 10 -37.45 5.08 -39.93
N SER A 11 -36.43 4.42 -40.53
CA SER A 11 -36.30 3.12 -41.24
C SER A 11 -34.86 2.63 -41.00
N ASN A 12 -34.58 1.40 -40.55
CA ASN A 12 -34.59 0.13 -41.28
C ASN A 12 -33.64 0.04 -42.50
N GLN A 13 -32.53 -0.69 -42.36
CA GLN A 13 -31.88 -1.42 -43.45
C GLN A 13 -31.06 -2.62 -42.93
N ARG A 14 -31.19 -3.77 -43.61
CA ARG A 14 -30.45 -5.04 -43.40
C ARG A 14 -30.05 -5.59 -44.77
N LEU A 15 -28.77 -5.90 -44.97
CA LEU A 15 -28.26 -6.88 -45.95
C LEU A 15 -27.09 -7.60 -45.25
N HIS A 16 -27.02 -8.92 -45.06
CA HIS A 16 -27.23 -10.12 -45.90
C HIS A 16 -26.00 -10.58 -46.69
N HIS A 17 -25.79 -11.91 -46.66
CA HIS A 17 -24.77 -12.74 -47.36
C HIS A 17 -23.33 -12.68 -46.81
N ALA A 18 -22.54 -13.78 -46.82
CA ALA A 18 -22.81 -15.16 -47.28
C ALA A 18 -22.15 -16.24 -46.38
N HIS A 19 -22.72 -17.46 -46.40
CA HIS A 19 -21.99 -18.67 -46.00
C HIS A 19 -21.04 -19.12 -47.13
N ARG A 20 -19.92 -19.77 -46.78
CA ARG A 20 -19.46 -20.95 -47.52
C ARG A 20 -18.85 -21.99 -46.59
N SER A 21 -18.84 -23.24 -47.03
CA SER A 21 -18.60 -24.42 -46.20
C SER A 21 -17.25 -25.07 -46.47
N HIS A 22 -16.73 -25.75 -45.44
CA HIS A 22 -16.07 -27.07 -45.43
C HIS A 22 -15.21 -27.59 -46.59
N ARG A 23 -14.28 -28.48 -46.20
CA ARG A 23 -13.39 -29.39 -46.98
C ARG A 23 -11.91 -28.97 -47.00
N ASP A 24 -10.93 -29.86 -46.87
CA ASP A 24 -10.95 -31.29 -46.50
C ASP A 24 -9.63 -31.68 -45.80
N LEU A 25 -9.64 -32.79 -45.05
CA LEU A 25 -8.45 -33.41 -44.43
C LEU A 25 -7.93 -34.60 -45.26
N PRO A 26 -6.61 -34.79 -45.38
CA PRO A 26 -5.99 -36.10 -45.60
C PRO A 26 -5.27 -36.63 -44.33
N PRO A 27 -4.96 -37.94 -44.25
CA PRO A 27 -4.78 -38.61 -42.95
C PRO A 27 -3.33 -38.92 -42.53
N LYS A 28 -3.23 -39.30 -41.25
CA LYS A 28 -2.12 -39.94 -40.50
C LYS A 28 -1.16 -40.82 -41.33
N LEU A 29 0.13 -40.69 -41.02
CA LEU A 29 1.06 -41.83 -40.92
C LEU A 29 1.77 -41.81 -39.56
N SER A 30 2.34 -42.95 -39.15
CA SER A 30 2.82 -43.20 -37.78
C SER A 30 4.28 -43.64 -37.76
N SER A 31 5.10 -42.99 -36.91
CA SER A 31 6.47 -43.44 -36.62
C SER A 31 6.92 -43.09 -35.19
N ARG A 32 6.57 -43.99 -34.25
CA ARG A 32 7.36 -44.45 -33.08
C ARG A 32 8.12 -43.42 -32.21
N LEU A 33 7.71 -43.34 -30.95
CA LEU A 33 8.54 -42.90 -29.82
C LEU A 33 9.67 -43.92 -29.50
N PRO A 34 10.84 -43.46 -29.02
CA PRO A 34 11.64 -44.13 -28.00
C PRO A 34 11.28 -43.62 -26.57
N PRO A 35 11.67 -44.33 -25.49
CA PRO A 35 11.01 -44.20 -24.19
C PRO A 35 11.55 -43.12 -23.24
N GLN A 36 10.74 -42.89 -22.20
CA GLN A 36 10.93 -41.98 -21.06
C GLN A 36 12.31 -42.08 -20.38
N SER A 37 12.87 -40.93 -19.99
CA SER A 37 13.66 -40.81 -18.75
C SER A 37 12.88 -39.93 -17.75
N ARG A 38 12.95 -40.28 -16.47
CA ARG A 38 12.27 -39.54 -15.38
C ARG A 38 13.23 -38.53 -14.75
N ALA A 39 12.80 -37.28 -14.61
CA ALA A 39 13.30 -36.39 -13.56
C ALA A 39 12.26 -35.32 -13.18
N CYS A 40 12.20 -35.04 -11.87
CA CYS A 40 11.73 -33.82 -11.22
C CYS A 40 10.56 -33.01 -11.82
N ARG A 41 9.40 -33.09 -11.15
CA ARG A 41 8.44 -31.97 -11.11
C ARG A 41 9.10 -30.75 -10.46
N THR A 42 8.97 -29.58 -11.06
CA THR A 42 9.06 -28.28 -10.37
C THR A 42 7.93 -27.40 -10.86
N ASN A 43 6.91 -27.23 -10.01
CA ASN A 43 5.78 -26.30 -10.04
C ASN A 43 5.53 -25.53 -11.35
N ASP A 44 4.38 -25.80 -11.98
CA ASP A 44 3.79 -24.91 -12.98
C ASP A 44 3.57 -23.51 -12.38
N VAL A 45 4.48 -22.58 -12.70
CA VAL A 45 4.24 -21.15 -12.53
C VAL A 45 3.24 -20.74 -13.61
N GLU A 46 2.11 -20.17 -13.20
CA GLU A 46 1.07 -19.73 -14.12
C GLU A 46 1.68 -18.85 -15.23
N SER A 47 1.58 -19.30 -16.48
CA SER A 47 2.16 -18.62 -17.64
C SER A 47 1.51 -17.25 -17.81
N VAL A 48 2.14 -16.22 -17.26
CA VAL A 48 1.57 -14.88 -17.20
C VAL A 48 1.34 -14.38 -18.64
N PRO A 49 0.15 -13.91 -19.04
CA PRO A 49 -0.20 -13.75 -20.47
C PRO A 49 0.77 -12.90 -21.31
N TRP A 50 1.49 -11.96 -20.68
CA TRP A 50 2.52 -11.16 -21.35
C TRP A 50 3.76 -11.97 -21.78
N GLN A 51 4.06 -13.11 -21.16
CA GLN A 51 5.18 -13.97 -21.57
C GLN A 51 4.94 -14.60 -22.95
N HIS A 52 3.71 -15.06 -23.21
CA HIS A 52 3.34 -15.59 -24.52
C HIS A 52 3.42 -14.50 -25.60
N MET A 53 2.91 -13.29 -25.30
CA MET A 53 3.05 -12.13 -26.18
C MET A 53 4.52 -11.76 -26.41
N ALA A 54 5.35 -11.70 -25.37
CA ALA A 54 6.77 -11.40 -25.48
C ALA A 54 7.49 -12.40 -26.40
N HIS A 55 7.24 -13.71 -26.23
CA HIS A 55 7.80 -14.73 -27.09
C HIS A 55 7.37 -14.59 -28.56
N THR A 56 6.10 -14.26 -28.83
CA THR A 56 5.65 -13.96 -30.20
C THR A 56 6.30 -12.70 -30.79
N TYR A 57 6.55 -11.66 -29.98
CA TYR A 57 7.29 -10.47 -30.44
C TYR A 57 8.75 -10.78 -30.74
N THR A 58 9.43 -11.60 -29.91
CA THR A 58 10.79 -12.07 -30.19
C THR A 58 10.86 -12.80 -31.52
N TRP A 59 9.96 -13.75 -31.76
CA TRP A 59 9.93 -14.54 -33.01
C TRP A 59 9.65 -13.68 -34.26
N VAL A 60 8.76 -12.69 -34.16
CA VAL A 60 8.50 -11.76 -35.28
C VAL A 60 9.74 -10.93 -35.60
N VAL A 61 10.40 -10.37 -34.59
CA VAL A 61 11.64 -9.57 -34.76
C VAL A 61 12.78 -10.43 -35.34
N GLU A 62 12.97 -11.66 -34.84
CA GLU A 62 13.93 -12.62 -35.40
C GLU A 62 13.64 -12.91 -36.89
N GLN A 63 12.37 -13.05 -37.27
CA GLN A 63 12.00 -13.28 -38.66
C GLN A 63 12.21 -12.04 -39.54
N GLU A 64 11.96 -10.84 -39.04
CA GLU A 64 12.30 -9.59 -39.74
C GLU A 64 13.80 -9.50 -40.02
N PHE A 65 14.66 -9.77 -39.01
CA PHE A 65 16.11 -9.85 -39.21
C PHE A 65 16.52 -10.89 -40.27
N ILE A 66 15.91 -12.08 -40.26
CA ILE A 66 16.16 -13.12 -41.27
C ILE A 66 15.73 -12.66 -42.68
N THR A 67 14.65 -11.87 -42.81
CA THR A 67 14.25 -11.30 -44.11
C THR A 67 15.16 -10.18 -44.57
N LEU A 68 15.70 -9.36 -43.65
CA LEU A 68 16.65 -8.29 -43.96
C LEU A 68 18.00 -8.87 -44.42
N ASP A 69 18.56 -9.85 -43.71
CA ASP A 69 19.79 -10.55 -44.09
C ASP A 69 19.68 -11.20 -45.49
N LYS A 70 18.53 -11.83 -45.79
CA LYS A 70 18.24 -12.38 -47.13
C LYS A 70 18.14 -11.32 -48.23
N HIS A 71 17.80 -10.07 -47.91
CA HIS A 71 17.83 -8.97 -48.88
C HIS A 71 19.23 -8.35 -48.98
N SER A 72 19.95 -8.19 -47.87
CA SER A 72 21.34 -7.69 -47.86
C SER A 72 22.21 -8.57 -48.76
N ARG A 73 22.20 -9.90 -48.53
CA ARG A 73 22.96 -10.86 -49.36
C ARG A 73 22.57 -10.85 -50.83
N LYS A 74 21.31 -10.56 -51.19
CA LYS A 74 20.89 -10.40 -52.59
C LYS A 74 21.43 -9.12 -53.21
N THR A 75 21.40 -8.02 -52.47
CA THR A 75 21.98 -6.74 -52.90
C THR A 75 23.50 -6.86 -53.03
N GLU A 76 24.18 -7.51 -52.08
CA GLU A 76 25.61 -7.83 -52.12
C GLU A 76 25.95 -8.73 -53.31
N GLN A 77 25.18 -9.79 -53.54
CA GLN A 77 25.37 -10.70 -54.67
C GLN A 77 25.16 -9.99 -56.02
N TRP A 78 24.16 -9.11 -56.12
CA TRP A 78 23.94 -8.27 -57.31
C TRP A 78 25.06 -7.23 -57.50
N ILE A 79 25.56 -6.61 -56.43
CA ILE A 79 26.71 -5.70 -56.49
C ILE A 79 27.95 -6.44 -56.98
N LEU A 80 28.22 -7.65 -56.48
CA LEU A 80 29.34 -8.49 -56.93
C LEU A 80 29.17 -8.92 -58.40
N GLU A 81 27.96 -9.24 -58.83
CA GLU A 81 27.63 -9.58 -60.23
C GLU A 81 27.85 -8.39 -61.17
N GLN A 82 27.41 -7.17 -60.79
CA GLN A 82 27.74 -5.93 -61.51
C GLN A 82 29.25 -5.64 -61.49
N GLN A 83 29.94 -5.93 -60.38
CA GLN A 83 31.38 -5.72 -60.26
C GLN A 83 32.19 -6.68 -61.14
N MET A 84 31.72 -7.92 -61.35
CA MET A 84 32.31 -8.84 -62.33
C MET A 84 32.13 -8.32 -63.77
N PHE A 85 30.93 -7.87 -64.13
CA PHE A 85 30.67 -7.26 -65.45
C PHE A 85 31.48 -5.99 -65.74
N LEU A 86 31.96 -5.27 -64.71
CA LEU A 86 32.78 -4.07 -64.85
C LEU A 86 34.29 -4.33 -64.82
N VAL A 87 34.75 -5.56 -64.60
CA VAL A 87 36.18 -5.91 -64.46
C VAL A 87 36.73 -6.69 -65.66
N ASP A 88 35.88 -7.40 -66.42
CA ASP A 88 36.32 -8.31 -67.49
C ASP A 88 36.61 -7.63 -68.85
N GLU A 89 36.36 -6.32 -68.99
CA GLU A 89 36.76 -5.50 -70.16
C GLU A 89 37.71 -4.34 -69.79
N CYS A 90 38.83 -4.63 -69.12
CA CYS A 90 39.88 -3.61 -68.90
C CYS A 90 41.31 -4.19 -68.80
N GLU A 91 41.85 -4.70 -69.91
CA GLU A 91 43.31 -4.59 -70.13
C GLU A 91 43.72 -3.10 -70.16
N PRO A 92 44.89 -2.72 -69.64
CA PRO A 92 45.34 -1.32 -69.60
C PRO A 92 45.88 -0.82 -70.97
N GLN A 93 45.06 -0.91 -72.02
CA GLN A 93 45.37 -0.31 -73.32
C GLN A 93 44.93 1.16 -73.33
N THR A 94 45.84 2.05 -72.91
CA THR A 94 45.66 3.51 -72.85
C THR A 94 45.58 4.15 -74.24
N GLN A 95 44.52 3.84 -74.99
CA GLN A 95 44.13 4.50 -76.23
C GLN A 95 42.65 4.91 -76.14
N ALA A 96 42.41 6.05 -75.50
CA ALA A 96 41.09 6.69 -75.53
C ALA A 96 40.64 6.82 -77.01
N PRO A 97 39.44 6.32 -77.38
CA PRO A 97 39.01 6.36 -78.76
C PRO A 97 38.95 7.82 -79.22
N ARG A 98 39.56 8.10 -80.38
CA ARG A 98 39.51 9.43 -81.01
C ARG A 98 38.14 9.66 -81.65
N GLY A 99 37.10 9.64 -80.82
CA GLY A 99 35.76 10.09 -81.19
C GLY A 99 35.85 11.49 -81.79
N THR A 100 35.05 11.74 -82.82
CA THR A 100 35.10 13.02 -83.54
C THR A 100 34.82 14.17 -82.58
N HIS A 101 35.32 15.37 -82.89
CA HIS A 101 35.13 16.55 -82.04
C HIS A 101 33.65 16.80 -81.70
N ALA A 102 32.75 16.50 -82.64
CA ALA A 102 31.30 16.53 -82.45
C ALA A 102 30.81 15.53 -81.38
N GLN A 103 31.29 14.28 -81.41
CA GLN A 103 30.92 13.27 -80.42
C GLN A 103 31.44 13.62 -79.01
N ARG A 104 32.66 14.17 -78.89
CA ARG A 104 33.19 14.65 -77.60
C ARG A 104 32.37 15.80 -77.04
N LYS A 105 31.96 16.75 -77.90
CA LYS A 105 31.09 17.86 -77.52
C LYS A 105 29.70 17.38 -77.09
N LEU A 106 29.10 16.43 -77.81
CA LEU A 106 27.82 15.82 -77.44
C LEU A 106 27.88 15.13 -76.06
N TRP A 107 28.95 14.39 -75.76
CA TRP A 107 29.16 13.81 -74.43
C TRP A 107 29.32 14.86 -73.33
N GLN A 108 29.98 15.99 -73.62
CA GLN A 108 30.12 17.11 -72.67
C GLN A 108 28.78 17.83 -72.43
N GLU A 109 27.99 18.05 -73.48
CA GLU A 109 26.65 18.64 -73.38
C GLU A 109 25.68 17.72 -72.63
N MET A 110 25.76 16.41 -72.86
CA MET A 110 24.98 15.39 -72.16
C MET A 110 25.39 15.23 -70.68
N ALA A 111 26.70 15.23 -70.39
CA ALA A 111 27.21 15.22 -69.03
C ALA A 111 26.74 16.45 -68.26
N TYR A 112 26.84 17.64 -68.87
CA TYR A 112 26.37 18.89 -68.28
C TYR A 112 24.85 18.89 -68.04
N SER A 113 24.03 18.34 -68.94
CA SER A 113 22.59 18.19 -68.67
C SER A 113 22.32 17.24 -67.51
N TYR A 114 23.04 16.11 -67.41
CA TYR A 114 22.90 15.19 -66.28
C TYR A 114 23.39 15.79 -64.96
N GLU A 115 24.46 16.58 -64.95
CA GLU A 115 24.93 17.33 -63.77
C GLU A 115 23.85 18.33 -63.32
N VAL A 116 23.29 19.11 -64.25
CA VAL A 116 22.23 20.09 -63.97
C VAL A 116 20.92 19.44 -63.52
N GLU A 117 20.54 18.28 -64.09
CA GLU A 117 19.37 17.50 -63.66
C GLU A 117 19.60 16.84 -62.29
N ALA A 118 20.78 16.28 -62.03
CA ALA A 118 21.14 15.71 -60.74
C ALA A 118 21.18 16.77 -59.64
N GLU A 119 21.72 17.96 -59.91
CA GLU A 119 21.63 19.09 -58.97
C GLU A 119 20.18 19.48 -58.66
N GLN A 120 19.31 19.56 -59.67
CA GLN A 120 17.89 19.88 -59.48
C GLN A 120 17.18 18.80 -58.67
N TRP A 121 17.45 17.52 -58.95
CA TRP A 121 16.91 16.39 -58.21
C TRP A 121 17.37 16.39 -56.76
N MET A 122 18.67 16.59 -56.50
CA MET A 122 19.24 16.71 -55.15
C MET A 122 18.65 17.88 -54.36
N ARG A 123 18.47 19.06 -54.99
CA ARG A 123 17.81 20.22 -54.37
C ARG A 123 16.36 19.92 -53.99
N HIS A 124 15.61 19.27 -54.88
CA HIS A 124 14.22 18.89 -54.62
C HIS A 124 14.11 17.82 -53.52
N GLU A 125 14.99 16.82 -53.54
CA GLU A 125 15.02 15.75 -52.54
C GLU A 125 15.47 16.27 -51.16
N GLU A 126 16.40 17.23 -51.10
CA GLU A 126 16.74 17.95 -49.87
C GLU A 126 15.55 18.80 -49.35
N GLU A 127 14.83 19.50 -50.22
CA GLU A 127 13.64 20.27 -49.82
C GLU A 127 12.54 19.36 -49.26
N VAL A 128 12.25 18.23 -49.93
CA VAL A 128 11.31 17.21 -49.43
C VAL A 128 11.78 16.66 -48.07
N ARG A 129 13.06 16.33 -47.92
CA ARG A 129 13.67 15.88 -46.66
C ARG A 129 13.55 16.92 -45.55
N ARG A 130 13.76 18.21 -45.85
CA ARG A 130 13.60 19.33 -44.91
C ARG A 130 12.15 19.52 -44.48
N VAL A 131 11.20 19.51 -45.43
CA VAL A 131 9.77 19.63 -45.14
C VAL A 131 9.25 18.43 -44.32
N ALA A 132 9.74 17.21 -44.61
CA ALA A 132 9.42 16.03 -43.81
C ALA A 132 9.97 16.16 -42.37
N ALA A 133 11.24 16.57 -42.22
CA ALA A 133 11.85 16.78 -40.90
C ALA A 133 11.17 17.90 -40.10
N GLU A 134 10.71 18.98 -40.73
CA GLU A 134 9.94 20.02 -40.06
C GLU A 134 8.56 19.53 -39.60
N ARG A 135 7.84 18.80 -40.45
CA ARG A 135 6.56 18.17 -40.08
C ARG A 135 6.72 17.24 -38.88
N GLU A 136 7.78 16.44 -38.84
CA GLU A 136 8.04 15.53 -37.73
C GLU A 136 8.45 16.28 -36.44
N ARG A 137 9.30 17.30 -36.54
CA ARG A 137 9.60 18.21 -35.41
C ARG A 137 8.34 18.87 -34.87
N ARG A 138 7.38 19.23 -35.73
CA ARG A 138 6.09 19.81 -35.31
C ARG A 138 5.21 18.79 -34.58
N LYS A 139 5.11 17.54 -35.06
CA LYS A 139 4.43 16.45 -34.34
C LYS A 139 5.09 16.21 -32.97
N ALA A 140 6.41 16.06 -32.94
CA ALA A 140 7.17 15.77 -31.71
C ALA A 140 6.92 16.84 -30.63
N ARG A 141 6.89 18.14 -30.99
CA ARG A 141 6.54 19.23 -30.06
C ARG A 141 5.12 19.11 -29.49
N VAL A 142 4.14 18.72 -30.32
CA VAL A 142 2.75 18.51 -29.86
C VAL A 142 2.66 17.30 -28.92
N VAL A 143 3.31 16.19 -29.27
CA VAL A 143 3.36 14.97 -28.42
C VAL A 143 4.05 15.27 -27.08
N GLN A 144 5.18 15.98 -27.09
CA GLN A 144 5.88 16.39 -25.86
C GLN A 144 5.01 17.26 -24.95
N GLU A 145 4.27 18.23 -25.51
CA GLU A 145 3.37 19.09 -24.74
C GLU A 145 2.16 18.32 -24.18
N GLU A 146 1.57 17.40 -24.94
CA GLU A 146 0.50 16.53 -24.43
C GLU A 146 1.00 15.53 -23.37
N MET A 147 2.19 14.95 -23.54
CA MET A 147 2.82 14.13 -22.49
C MET A 147 3.04 14.95 -21.21
N ARG A 148 3.54 16.19 -21.31
CA ARG A 148 3.70 17.11 -20.19
C ARG A 148 2.36 17.46 -19.51
N ARG A 149 1.27 17.60 -20.28
CA ARG A 149 -0.09 17.81 -19.74
C ARG A 149 -0.61 16.58 -19.00
N ILE A 150 -0.39 15.38 -19.55
CA ILE A 150 -0.80 14.10 -18.96
C ILE A 150 -0.01 13.84 -17.67
N GLU A 151 1.32 14.01 -17.69
CA GLU A 151 2.18 13.85 -16.52
C GLU A 151 1.79 14.81 -15.39
N ASN A 152 1.58 16.11 -15.69
CA ASN A 152 1.12 17.07 -14.70
C ASN A 152 -0.23 16.68 -14.08
N ARG A 153 -1.19 16.18 -14.87
CA ARG A 153 -2.48 15.66 -14.36
C ARG A 153 -2.31 14.44 -13.46
N ILE A 154 -1.42 13.50 -13.82
CA ILE A 154 -1.09 12.32 -13.01
C ILE A 154 -0.43 12.74 -11.69
N ARG A 155 0.53 13.68 -11.75
CA ARG A 155 1.21 14.24 -10.59
C ARG A 155 0.23 14.95 -9.65
N GLN A 156 -0.60 15.85 -10.17
CA GLN A 156 -1.62 16.55 -9.39
C GLN A 156 -2.60 15.59 -8.70
N LYS A 157 -3.08 14.55 -9.41
CA LYS A 157 -3.91 13.50 -8.80
C LYS A 157 -3.19 12.76 -7.67
N ARG A 158 -1.93 12.34 -7.89
CA ARG A 158 -1.11 11.66 -6.86
C ARG A 158 -0.82 12.54 -5.65
N GLU A 159 -0.56 13.82 -5.84
CA GLU A 159 -0.34 14.78 -4.75
C GLU A 159 -1.64 15.07 -3.98
N ALA A 160 -2.77 15.26 -4.67
CA ALA A 160 -4.08 15.46 -4.04
C ALA A 160 -4.51 14.23 -3.21
N GLU A 161 -4.29 13.02 -3.73
CA GLU A 161 -4.62 11.79 -3.02
C GLU A 161 -3.71 11.57 -1.80
N ARG A 162 -2.42 11.88 -1.92
CA ARG A 162 -1.50 11.87 -0.76
C ARG A 162 -1.90 12.89 0.32
N ARG A 163 -2.39 14.07 -0.07
CA ARG A 163 -2.91 15.07 0.87
C ARG A 163 -4.14 14.54 1.61
N ARG A 164 -5.16 14.05 0.88
CA ARG A 164 -6.36 13.41 1.46
C ARG A 164 -6.04 12.31 2.46
N ILE A 165 -5.18 11.35 2.07
CA ILE A 165 -4.75 10.24 2.94
C ILE A 165 -4.00 10.75 4.19
N THR A 166 -3.29 11.88 4.09
CA THR A 166 -2.59 12.49 5.23
C THR A 166 -3.57 13.21 6.15
N GLU A 167 -4.47 14.03 5.59
CA GLU A 167 -5.53 14.78 6.29
C GLU A 167 -6.52 13.85 7.01
N GLU A 168 -6.87 12.73 6.39
CA GLU A 168 -7.71 11.69 7.01
C GLU A 168 -6.97 10.98 8.16
N LYS A 169 -5.68 10.65 7.98
CA LYS A 169 -4.87 10.04 9.05
C LYS A 169 -4.65 10.98 10.24
N THR A 170 -4.39 12.27 10.01
CA THR A 170 -4.28 13.24 11.11
C THR A 170 -5.61 13.38 11.83
N ARG A 171 -6.74 13.48 11.11
CA ARG A 171 -8.08 13.55 11.70
C ARG A 171 -8.42 12.32 12.55
N ILE A 172 -8.14 11.11 12.06
CA ILE A 172 -8.38 9.86 12.81
C ILE A 172 -7.49 9.81 14.07
N TYR A 173 -6.23 10.23 13.98
CA TYR A 173 -5.29 10.25 15.10
C TYR A 173 -5.69 11.30 16.16
N GLU A 174 -6.11 12.49 15.74
CA GLU A 174 -6.65 13.55 16.59
C GLU A 174 -7.93 13.09 17.30
N GLU A 175 -8.86 12.45 16.58
CA GLU A 175 -10.08 11.92 17.20
C GLU A 175 -9.77 10.83 18.23
N LEU A 176 -8.85 9.91 17.92
CA LEU A 176 -8.42 8.87 18.85
C LEU A 176 -7.74 9.47 20.10
N GLN A 177 -6.90 10.50 19.95
CA GLN A 177 -6.35 11.22 21.10
C GLN A 177 -7.45 11.91 21.92
N MET A 178 -8.44 12.53 21.28
CA MET A 178 -9.52 13.23 21.97
C MET A 178 -10.48 12.27 22.68
N ARG A 179 -10.72 11.07 22.13
CA ARG A 179 -11.40 9.97 22.83
C ARG A 179 -10.58 9.56 24.05
N HIS A 180 -9.33 9.15 23.89
CA HIS A 180 -8.47 8.71 24.99
C HIS A 180 -8.32 9.76 26.12
N ARG A 181 -8.26 11.06 25.80
CA ARG A 181 -8.27 12.16 26.79
C ARG A 181 -9.58 12.24 27.56
N ARG A 182 -10.73 12.05 26.90
CA ARG A 182 -12.06 12.00 27.56
C ARG A 182 -12.18 10.76 28.44
N ASP A 183 -11.79 9.59 27.93
CA ASP A 183 -11.90 8.32 28.65
C ASP A 183 -11.07 8.35 29.94
N ARG A 184 -9.84 8.89 29.87
CA ARG A 184 -8.99 9.13 31.04
C ARG A 184 -9.59 10.15 32.00
N TYR A 185 -10.09 11.28 31.52
CA TYR A 185 -10.74 12.28 32.38
C TYR A 185 -11.95 11.69 33.12
N GLN A 186 -12.78 10.87 32.45
CA GLN A 186 -13.91 10.20 33.10
C GLN A 186 -13.46 9.17 34.14
N ALA A 187 -12.42 8.38 33.87
CA ALA A 187 -11.84 7.46 34.85
C ALA A 187 -11.24 8.21 36.06
N ASP A 188 -10.56 9.33 35.84
CA ASP A 188 -10.01 10.19 36.88
C ASP A 188 -11.12 10.82 37.74
N GLN A 189 -12.24 11.26 37.13
CA GLN A 189 -13.43 11.74 37.86
C GLN A 189 -14.12 10.63 38.65
N ALA A 190 -14.30 9.43 38.07
CA ALA A 190 -14.91 8.29 38.75
C ALA A 190 -14.10 7.88 39.99
N LEU A 191 -12.77 7.82 39.88
CA LEU A 191 -11.89 7.54 41.02
C LEU A 191 -12.01 8.62 42.11
N LEU A 192 -12.06 9.90 41.74
CA LEU A 192 -12.24 11.00 42.71
C LEU A 192 -13.60 10.94 43.42
N TYR A 193 -14.67 10.59 42.71
CA TYR A 193 -16.01 10.38 43.29
C TYR A 193 -16.02 9.20 44.25
N SER A 194 -15.53 8.02 43.82
CA SER A 194 -15.43 6.83 44.67
C SER A 194 -14.53 7.05 45.89
N TRP A 195 -13.48 7.87 45.80
CA TRP A 195 -12.66 8.25 46.95
C TRP A 195 -13.43 9.11 47.97
N GLN A 196 -14.21 10.09 47.51
CA GLN A 196 -15.05 10.91 48.39
C GLN A 196 -16.13 10.05 49.07
N GLU A 197 -16.77 9.14 48.33
CA GLU A 197 -17.75 8.21 48.89
C GLU A 197 -17.11 7.23 49.88
N TYR A 198 -15.92 6.69 49.59
CA TYR A 198 -15.15 5.83 50.50
C TYR A 198 -14.88 6.51 51.84
N GLU A 199 -14.40 7.76 51.83
CA GLU A 199 -14.17 8.51 53.08
C GLU A 199 -15.48 8.85 53.81
N ALA A 200 -16.54 9.24 53.08
CA ALA A 200 -17.85 9.55 53.67
C ALA A 200 -18.50 8.30 54.33
N ARG A 201 -18.47 7.15 53.64
CA ARG A 201 -18.92 5.86 54.18
C ARG A 201 -18.07 5.43 55.39
N TRP A 202 -16.75 5.63 55.36
CA TRP A 202 -15.88 5.35 56.53
C TRP A 202 -16.25 6.20 57.75
N ALA A 203 -16.54 7.50 57.56
CA ALA A 203 -17.02 8.36 58.64
C ALA A 203 -18.38 7.88 59.17
N ALA A 204 -19.33 7.59 58.27
CA ALA A 204 -20.65 7.06 58.63
C ALA A 204 -20.57 5.75 59.43
N LEU A 205 -19.69 4.80 59.05
CA LEU A 205 -19.47 3.56 59.80
C LEU A 205 -19.03 3.78 61.25
N THR A 206 -18.26 4.85 61.53
CA THR A 206 -17.79 5.16 62.88
C THR A 206 -18.81 5.86 63.76
N THR A 207 -19.90 6.38 63.20
CA THR A 207 -20.96 7.11 63.93
C THR A 207 -22.28 6.35 63.99
N SER A 208 -22.67 5.65 62.91
CA SER A 208 -23.85 4.80 62.87
C SER A 208 -23.64 3.50 63.65
N ALA A 209 -24.72 2.99 64.27
CA ALA A 209 -24.77 1.69 64.92
C ALA A 209 -25.47 0.61 64.07
N GLU A 210 -25.90 0.94 62.84
CA GLU A 210 -26.70 0.07 61.96
C GLU A 210 -26.00 -1.27 61.62
N PRO A 211 -26.76 -2.34 61.32
CA PRO A 211 -26.23 -3.62 60.90
C PRO A 211 -25.53 -3.51 59.54
N LEU A 212 -24.40 -4.20 59.40
CA LEU A 212 -23.52 -4.09 58.25
C LEU A 212 -23.66 -5.29 57.30
N THR A 213 -23.62 -4.98 56.00
CA THR A 213 -23.52 -5.92 54.88
C THR A 213 -22.16 -5.79 54.19
N PHE A 214 -21.76 -6.81 53.43
CA PHE A 214 -20.59 -6.78 52.56
C PHE A 214 -20.61 -5.56 51.61
N SER A 215 -21.77 -5.21 51.06
CA SER A 215 -21.97 -4.05 50.19
C SER A 215 -21.95 -2.68 50.90
N SER A 216 -22.23 -2.64 52.21
CA SER A 216 -22.17 -1.41 53.02
C SER A 216 -20.75 -1.00 53.39
N ILE A 217 -19.81 -1.96 53.37
CA ILE A 217 -18.42 -1.73 53.74
C ILE A 217 -17.72 -0.91 52.64
N PRO A 218 -17.03 0.20 52.98
CA PRO A 218 -16.26 1.00 52.03
C PRO A 218 -14.94 0.29 51.71
N TRP A 219 -15.00 -0.72 50.84
CA TRP A 219 -13.83 -1.37 50.26
C TRP A 219 -12.96 -0.36 49.50
N PRO A 220 -11.62 -0.50 49.50
CA PRO A 220 -10.72 0.48 48.91
C PRO A 220 -10.58 0.24 47.39
N LEU A 221 -11.68 0.43 46.67
CA LEU A 221 -11.88 0.09 45.27
C LEU A 221 -12.75 1.17 44.59
N VAL A 222 -12.64 1.33 43.27
CA VAL A 222 -13.47 2.29 42.51
C VAL A 222 -14.91 1.78 42.42
N ASP A 223 -15.08 0.54 41.96
CA ASP A 223 -16.33 -0.19 41.93
C ASP A 223 -16.47 -1.06 43.20
N PRO A 224 -17.57 -0.95 43.98
CA PRO A 224 -17.77 -1.80 45.15
C PRO A 224 -17.91 -3.29 44.76
N PRO A 225 -17.14 -4.20 45.41
CA PRO A 225 -17.20 -5.63 45.10
C PRO A 225 -18.50 -6.26 45.61
N VAL A 226 -18.95 -7.30 44.91
CA VAL A 226 -20.13 -8.11 45.29
C VAL A 226 -19.73 -9.34 46.13
N ASN A 227 -18.48 -9.80 46.01
CA ASN A 227 -17.91 -10.96 46.68
C ASN A 227 -16.43 -10.70 47.05
N PRO A 228 -15.81 -11.49 47.95
CA PRO A 228 -14.40 -11.30 48.32
C PRO A 228 -13.43 -11.54 47.15
N GLU A 229 -13.78 -12.39 46.17
CA GLU A 229 -12.96 -12.65 44.97
C GLU A 229 -12.70 -11.40 44.12
N GLY A 230 -13.65 -10.46 44.08
CA GLY A 230 -13.49 -9.17 43.39
C GLY A 230 -12.44 -8.24 44.01
N ILE A 231 -11.98 -8.53 45.23
CA ILE A 231 -11.00 -7.70 45.95
C ILE A 231 -9.58 -8.03 45.45
N THR A 232 -9.21 -7.45 44.31
CA THR A 232 -7.86 -7.68 43.73
C THR A 232 -6.80 -6.73 44.31
N PRO A 233 -5.59 -7.22 44.65
CA PRO A 233 -4.49 -6.38 45.12
C PRO A 233 -4.17 -5.19 44.19
N THR A 234 -4.24 -5.41 42.87
CA THR A 234 -3.98 -4.37 41.86
C THR A 234 -4.98 -3.22 41.95
N ALA A 235 -6.27 -3.51 42.16
CA ALA A 235 -7.27 -2.46 42.30
C ALA A 235 -7.12 -1.69 43.63
N ILE A 236 -6.77 -2.36 44.73
CA ILE A 236 -6.42 -1.72 46.01
C ILE A 236 -5.21 -0.76 45.85
N ILE A 237 -4.16 -1.22 45.15
CA ILE A 237 -2.97 -0.41 44.84
C ILE A 237 -3.36 0.84 44.04
N LEU A 238 -4.12 0.67 42.95
CA LEU A 238 -4.53 1.76 42.07
C LEU A 238 -5.43 2.77 42.79
N PHE A 239 -6.34 2.30 43.63
CA PHE A 239 -7.21 3.16 44.42
C PHE A 239 -6.43 3.93 45.49
N LEU A 240 -5.79 3.24 46.46
CA LEU A 240 -5.18 3.89 47.63
C LEU A 240 -3.96 4.77 47.30
N LEU A 241 -3.21 4.44 46.24
CA LEU A 241 -1.98 5.14 45.85
C LEU A 241 -2.17 6.12 44.69
N SER A 242 -3.38 6.28 44.15
CA SER A 242 -3.69 7.23 43.08
C SER A 242 -3.16 8.64 43.40
N PRO A 243 -2.56 9.36 42.44
CA PRO A 243 -2.07 10.72 42.66
C PRO A 243 -3.19 11.77 42.70
N LEU A 244 -4.43 11.39 42.37
CA LEU A 244 -5.54 12.33 42.21
C LEU A 244 -6.05 12.86 43.55
N HIS A 245 -6.11 12.00 44.58
CA HIS A 245 -6.56 12.33 45.93
C HIS A 245 -5.41 12.42 46.93
N SER A 246 -5.68 12.97 48.12
CA SER A 246 -4.76 12.96 49.27
C SER A 246 -3.35 13.47 48.98
N GLN A 247 -3.23 14.46 48.08
CA GLN A 247 -1.97 14.94 47.49
C GLN A 247 -0.94 15.47 48.52
N SER A 248 -1.40 15.84 49.72
CA SER A 248 -0.57 16.27 50.85
C SER A 248 0.06 15.11 51.66
N GLN A 249 -0.30 13.85 51.40
CA GLN A 249 0.20 12.68 52.13
C GLN A 249 1.18 11.85 51.29
N THR A 250 2.31 11.47 51.89
CA THR A 250 3.24 10.56 51.21
C THR A 250 2.60 9.17 51.01
N ARG A 251 3.07 8.41 50.01
CA ARG A 251 2.66 7.01 49.79
C ARG A 251 2.74 6.18 51.08
N LYS A 252 3.83 6.31 51.84
CA LYS A 252 4.06 5.59 53.11
C LYS A 252 3.11 6.01 54.23
N ASP A 253 2.61 7.26 54.23
CA ASP A 253 1.59 7.73 55.18
C ASP A 253 0.19 7.24 54.79
N ARG A 254 -0.15 7.26 53.50
CA ARG A 254 -1.42 6.70 52.98
C ARG A 254 -1.56 5.21 53.24
N LEU A 255 -0.46 4.45 53.09
CA LEU A 255 -0.45 3.03 53.45
C LEU A 255 -0.58 2.79 54.96
N ARG A 256 0.09 3.58 55.81
CA ARG A 256 -0.05 3.49 57.27
C ARG A 256 -1.46 3.85 57.75
N SER A 257 -2.08 4.90 57.21
CA SER A 257 -3.45 5.27 57.57
C SER A 257 -4.46 4.21 57.12
N ALA A 258 -4.26 3.60 55.94
CA ALA A 258 -5.06 2.46 55.50
C ALA A 258 -4.87 1.22 56.38
N GLN A 259 -3.62 0.85 56.73
CA GLN A 259 -3.35 -0.24 57.71
C GLN A 259 -4.08 -0.02 59.04
N LEU A 260 -4.08 1.22 59.57
CA LEU A 260 -4.75 1.55 60.83
C LEU A 260 -6.29 1.56 60.73
N ARG A 261 -6.87 1.60 59.52
CA ARG A 261 -8.32 1.38 59.31
C ARG A 261 -8.65 -0.12 59.19
N TRP A 262 -7.87 -0.84 58.38
CA TRP A 262 -8.10 -2.25 58.03
C TRP A 262 -7.44 -3.26 58.98
N HIS A 263 -6.87 -2.81 60.10
CA HIS A 263 -6.27 -3.72 61.10
C HIS A 263 -7.33 -4.65 61.73
N PRO A 264 -7.10 -5.97 61.81
CA PRO A 264 -8.12 -6.93 62.25
C PRO A 264 -8.65 -6.68 63.66
N ASP A 265 -7.85 -6.17 64.62
CA ASP A 265 -8.38 -5.78 65.95
C ASP A 265 -9.45 -4.69 65.87
N ARG A 266 -9.23 -3.69 64.99
CA ARG A 266 -10.18 -2.60 64.80
C ARG A 266 -11.43 -3.11 64.10
N PHE A 267 -11.25 -3.97 63.09
CA PHE A 267 -12.36 -4.52 62.31
C PHE A 267 -13.21 -5.51 63.11
N ARG A 268 -12.64 -6.28 64.05
CA ARG A 268 -13.40 -7.16 64.99
C ARG A 268 -14.52 -6.44 65.73
N ARG A 269 -14.35 -5.14 66.01
CA ARG A 269 -15.40 -4.31 66.64
C ARG A 269 -16.58 -4.09 65.69
N LEU A 270 -16.31 -3.91 64.40
CA LEU A 270 -17.33 -3.81 63.34
C LEU A 270 -17.97 -5.18 63.01
N MET A 271 -17.22 -6.29 63.08
CA MET A 271 -17.75 -7.64 62.83
C MET A 271 -18.94 -8.01 63.73
N SER A 272 -19.04 -7.44 64.93
CA SER A 272 -20.20 -7.59 65.82
C SER A 272 -21.52 -7.15 65.15
N ARG A 273 -21.46 -6.10 64.30
CA ARG A 273 -22.60 -5.53 63.56
C ARG A 273 -22.83 -6.17 62.19
N VAL A 274 -21.87 -6.92 61.65
CA VAL A 274 -22.02 -7.60 60.36
C VAL A 274 -23.02 -8.75 60.49
N LYS A 275 -23.96 -8.85 59.55
CA LYS A 275 -24.94 -9.96 59.48
C LYS A 275 -24.22 -11.31 59.48
N GLU A 276 -24.74 -12.27 60.26
CA GLU A 276 -24.12 -13.58 60.44
C GLU A 276 -23.83 -14.32 59.12
N GLU A 277 -24.79 -14.30 58.19
CA GLU A 277 -24.70 -14.86 56.82
C GLU A 277 -23.51 -14.31 56.02
N GLU A 278 -23.18 -13.02 56.20
CA GLU A 278 -22.18 -12.30 55.41
C GLU A 278 -20.82 -12.22 56.13
N ARG A 279 -20.73 -12.60 57.42
CA ARG A 279 -19.50 -12.50 58.25
C ARG A 279 -18.29 -13.20 57.63
N ALA A 280 -18.47 -14.39 57.06
CA ALA A 280 -17.36 -15.15 56.46
C ALA A 280 -16.75 -14.43 55.25
N GLN A 281 -17.60 -13.89 54.36
CA GLN A 281 -17.17 -13.12 53.18
C GLN A 281 -16.47 -11.82 53.59
N VAL A 282 -16.97 -11.15 54.63
CA VAL A 282 -16.36 -9.92 55.16
C VAL A 282 -15.00 -10.19 55.79
N ASP A 283 -14.85 -11.23 56.62
CA ASP A 283 -13.57 -11.56 57.26
C ASP A 283 -12.50 -11.95 56.22
N GLU A 284 -12.89 -12.72 55.18
CA GLU A 284 -12.03 -13.02 54.05
C GLU A 284 -11.60 -11.76 53.30
N GLY A 285 -12.55 -10.88 52.94
CA GLY A 285 -12.27 -9.63 52.24
C GLY A 285 -11.35 -8.70 53.03
N VAL A 286 -11.59 -8.55 54.33
CA VAL A 286 -10.71 -7.81 55.27
C VAL A 286 -9.32 -8.46 55.30
N GLY A 287 -9.25 -9.79 55.35
CA GLY A 287 -8.02 -10.56 55.30
C GLY A 287 -7.24 -10.39 53.99
N ILE A 288 -7.90 -10.22 52.85
CA ILE A 288 -7.26 -9.88 51.57
C ILE A 288 -6.69 -8.45 51.62
N VAL A 289 -7.49 -7.46 52.04
CA VAL A 289 -7.04 -6.06 52.12
C VAL A 289 -5.87 -5.89 53.09
N ALA A 290 -5.94 -6.50 54.28
CA ALA A 290 -4.89 -6.42 55.30
C ALA A 290 -3.57 -7.05 54.84
N ARG A 291 -3.61 -8.21 54.15
CA ARG A 291 -2.41 -8.83 53.54
C ARG A 291 -1.82 -7.91 52.46
N CYS A 292 -2.63 -7.40 51.54
CA CYS A 292 -2.19 -6.49 50.48
C CYS A 292 -1.53 -5.22 51.03
N LEU A 293 -2.09 -4.63 52.09
CA LEU A 293 -1.53 -3.46 52.79
C LEU A 293 -0.17 -3.75 53.43
N ASN A 294 -0.01 -4.93 54.05
CA ASN A 294 1.26 -5.34 54.65
C ASN A 294 2.34 -5.58 53.58
N ASP A 295 2.01 -6.26 52.49
CA ASP A 295 2.92 -6.50 51.36
C ASP A 295 3.38 -5.17 50.71
N MET A 296 2.47 -4.21 50.55
CA MET A 296 2.82 -2.87 50.07
C MET A 296 3.76 -2.13 51.03
N MET A 297 3.51 -2.18 52.34
CA MET A 297 4.35 -1.50 53.33
C MET A 297 5.74 -2.12 53.48
N ALA A 298 5.86 -3.44 53.35
CA ALA A 298 7.16 -4.12 53.29
C ALA A 298 7.97 -3.62 52.09
N ARG A 299 7.36 -3.63 50.89
CA ARG A 299 7.99 -3.16 49.64
C ARG A 299 8.39 -1.68 49.73
N GLU A 300 7.48 -0.79 50.11
CA GLU A 300 7.77 0.65 50.25
C GLU A 300 8.92 0.90 51.26
N THR A 301 9.01 0.10 52.32
CA THR A 301 10.11 0.19 53.29
C THR A 301 11.45 -0.23 52.69
N THR A 302 11.52 -1.36 51.98
CA THR A 302 12.75 -1.78 51.29
C THR A 302 13.24 -0.77 50.26
N LEU A 303 12.32 -0.12 49.52
CA LEU A 303 12.63 0.91 48.53
C LEU A 303 13.19 2.20 49.15
N VAL A 304 12.77 2.55 50.37
CA VAL A 304 13.36 3.68 51.11
C VAL A 304 14.77 3.34 51.57
N THR A 305 14.99 2.15 52.13
CA THR A 305 16.33 1.72 52.56
C THR A 305 17.32 1.66 51.39
N SER A 306 16.93 1.12 50.23
CA SER A 306 17.80 1.10 49.05
C SER A 306 18.13 2.49 48.49
N ARG A 307 17.29 3.50 48.75
CA ARG A 307 17.51 4.90 48.36
C ARG A 307 18.32 5.72 49.38
N GLN A 308 18.67 5.13 50.53
CA GLN A 308 19.52 5.74 51.55
C GLN A 308 20.91 5.09 51.62
N ALA A 309 21.17 4.10 50.76
CA ALA A 309 22.45 3.38 50.64
C ALA A 309 23.24 3.77 49.37
N HIS A 310 22.83 4.85 48.70
CA HIS A 310 23.40 5.43 47.48
C HIS A 310 23.42 6.96 47.60
#